data_AF-A0A1B4G2F0-F1
#
_entry.id   AF-A0A1B4G2F0-F1
#
_cell.length_a   1.000
_cell.length_b   1.000
_cell.length_c   1.000
_cell.angle_alpha   90.00
_cell.angle_beta   90.00
_cell.angle_gamma   90.00
#
_symmetry.space_group_name_H-M   'P 1'
#
loop_
_entity.id
_entity.type
_entity.pdbx_description
1 polymer ?
#
loop_
_entity_poly.entity_id
_entity_poly.type
_entity_poly.pdbx_seq_one_letter_code
_entity_poly.pdbx_strand_id
1 'polypeptide(L)'
;MRSWAIAAFLLFAVVTTLYGLIAIATGQANFGAVSGDSLLHAREQLRAISTAGSSPSWRQVFGTDDPLLWIGAKLTSAQIAFGENGFYDTVLYYARMPKANIVILSLHNIMGGTCMLLGALQFWPALRRNYPRWHRTAGVIYMASSQIAMIGAIAYMVRTPVDRMYDTLTYTTGLWFLALGVTASLWMSIYHLVRRDIAQHQAYMAINYGFLLTAPFTRIDWIWAAMVYPNVDQNTSNFSAVAVLIAQCMLFGYLLLCMNRWFQKARPRTAQASSVLPAALTQAAARIGVPILSALSIAGLITVVDHHLVAPGLDQFQAGKNWIPADLSAFQSSVLGAAPVSRWIYAVSAIGVCLLAPFLLRAAFIKKQQLPQMMQLATVTAVLTSANGLALLYWGKLLGGPTAMTSSGGTPFQMNGSFELFFAALLLWGVMRQRHTLVKEWSLFSILCVLALPSFYAIVPLVGWIYTQIGVPGLHHYVDITSVYRIAISTGLILAMLAGSIYAVYGGATQEKFAR
;
A
#
# COMPACT_ATOMS: atom_id res chain seq x y z
N MET A 1 28.00 -2.46 -1.27
CA MET A 1 26.67 -1.82 -1.42
C MET A 1 26.11 -1.88 -2.85
N ARG A 2 26.84 -1.49 -3.92
CA ARG A 2 26.29 -1.50 -5.29
C ARG A 2 25.92 -2.90 -5.83
N SER A 3 26.75 -3.92 -5.61
CA SER A 3 26.50 -5.25 -6.18
C SER A 3 25.28 -5.96 -5.60
N TRP A 4 25.05 -5.86 -4.28
CA TRP A 4 23.88 -6.45 -3.62
C TRP A 4 22.58 -5.77 -4.02
N ALA A 5 22.57 -4.43 -4.12
CA ALA A 5 21.40 -3.69 -4.60
C ALA A 5 21.03 -4.04 -6.04
N ILE A 6 22.05 -4.27 -6.90
CA ILE A 6 21.83 -4.75 -8.27
C ILE A 6 21.25 -6.17 -8.27
N ALA A 7 21.80 -7.09 -7.47
CA ALA A 7 21.30 -8.45 -7.36
C ALA A 7 19.85 -8.51 -6.84
N ALA A 8 19.53 -7.72 -5.81
CA ALA A 8 18.18 -7.61 -5.27
C ALA A 8 17.19 -7.07 -6.31
N PHE A 9 17.60 -6.06 -7.09
CA PHE A 9 16.78 -5.53 -8.17
C PHE A 9 16.60 -6.54 -9.31
N LEU A 10 17.64 -7.28 -9.68
CA LEU A 10 17.54 -8.33 -10.70
C LEU A 10 16.58 -9.43 -10.27
N LEU A 11 16.64 -9.87 -9.01
CA LEU A 11 15.69 -10.82 -8.45
C LEU A 11 14.26 -10.26 -8.52
N PHE A 12 14.05 -9.03 -8.07
CA PHE A 12 12.77 -8.33 -8.18
C PHE A 12 12.26 -8.30 -9.63
N ALA A 13 13.10 -7.91 -10.58
CA ALA A 13 12.74 -7.85 -12.00
C ALA A 13 12.39 -9.22 -12.58
N VAL A 14 13.12 -10.28 -12.22
CA VAL A 14 12.82 -11.65 -12.64
C VAL A 14 11.46 -12.08 -12.09
N VAL A 15 11.21 -11.88 -10.80
CA VAL A 15 9.94 -12.25 -10.15
C VAL A 15 8.76 -11.52 -10.81
N THR A 16 8.84 -10.21 -11.02
CA THR A 16 7.75 -9.45 -11.66
C THR A 16 7.58 -9.82 -13.13
N THR A 17 8.66 -10.15 -13.84
CA THR A 17 8.61 -10.61 -15.24
C THR A 17 7.90 -11.96 -15.35
N LEU A 18 8.28 -12.93 -14.50
CA LEU A 18 7.63 -14.24 -14.46
C LEU A 18 6.14 -14.12 -14.09
N TYR A 19 5.82 -13.27 -13.10
CA TYR A 19 4.43 -12.96 -12.77
C TYR A 19 3.68 -12.36 -13.96
N GLY A 20 4.30 -11.43 -14.69
CA GLY A 20 3.71 -10.83 -15.89
C GLY A 20 3.37 -11.86 -16.97
N LEU A 21 4.25 -12.83 -17.21
CA LEU A 21 4.01 -13.94 -18.13
C LEU A 21 2.84 -14.82 -17.69
N ILE A 22 2.78 -15.14 -16.39
CA ILE A 22 1.68 -15.92 -15.81
C ILE A 22 0.36 -15.16 -15.99
N ALA A 23 0.30 -13.87 -15.63
CA ALA A 23 -0.90 -13.05 -15.76
C ALA A 23 -1.40 -12.93 -17.21
N ILE A 24 -0.48 -12.80 -18.18
CA ILE A 24 -0.82 -12.81 -19.62
C ILE A 24 -1.40 -14.17 -20.01
N ALA A 25 -0.75 -15.27 -19.65
CA ALA A 25 -1.20 -16.62 -19.97
C ALA A 25 -2.58 -16.91 -19.36
N THR A 26 -2.81 -16.54 -18.09
CA THR A 26 -4.11 -16.67 -17.42
C THR A 26 -5.18 -15.82 -18.11
N GLY A 27 -4.86 -14.58 -18.51
CA GLY A 27 -5.80 -13.74 -19.25
C GLY A 27 -6.17 -14.34 -20.62
N GLN A 28 -5.20 -14.90 -21.34
CA GLN A 28 -5.45 -15.60 -22.61
C GLN A 28 -6.28 -16.87 -22.42
N ALA A 29 -5.96 -17.67 -21.40
CA ALA A 29 -6.69 -18.87 -21.06
C ALA A 29 -8.15 -18.54 -20.72
N ASN A 30 -8.41 -17.54 -19.88
CA ASN A 30 -9.77 -17.11 -19.54
C ASN A 30 -10.51 -16.46 -20.72
N PHE A 31 -9.79 -15.84 -21.66
CA PHE A 31 -10.39 -15.31 -22.89
C PHE A 31 -10.85 -16.44 -23.83
N GLY A 32 -10.05 -17.50 -23.98
CA GLY A 32 -10.34 -18.66 -24.82
C GLY A 32 -11.26 -19.70 -24.17
N ALA A 33 -11.17 -19.87 -22.85
CA ALA A 33 -12.08 -20.66 -22.03
C ALA A 33 -13.35 -19.85 -21.83
N VAL A 34 -14.25 -19.92 -22.80
CA VAL A 34 -15.61 -19.40 -22.66
C VAL A 34 -16.20 -19.99 -21.38
N SER A 35 -16.70 -19.16 -20.46
CA SER A 35 -17.52 -19.60 -19.32
C SER A 35 -18.41 -20.76 -19.71
N GLY A 36 -18.41 -21.82 -18.92
CA GLY A 36 -19.17 -23.01 -19.25
C GLY A 36 -19.03 -24.09 -18.19
N ASP A 37 -19.95 -25.04 -18.26
CA ASP A 37 -20.11 -26.09 -17.25
C ASP A 37 -18.88 -27.00 -17.14
N SER A 38 -18.09 -27.15 -18.21
CA SER A 38 -16.87 -27.97 -18.20
C SER A 38 -15.75 -27.37 -17.35
N LEU A 39 -15.48 -26.06 -17.47
CA LEU A 39 -14.47 -25.37 -16.67
C LEU A 39 -14.90 -25.33 -15.20
N LEU A 40 -16.17 -25.05 -14.96
CA LEU A 40 -16.76 -25.09 -13.63
C LEU A 40 -16.59 -26.48 -13.00
N HIS A 41 -16.97 -27.54 -13.72
CA HIS A 41 -16.85 -28.91 -13.22
C HIS A 41 -15.39 -29.27 -12.90
N ALA A 42 -14.44 -28.87 -13.74
CA ALA A 42 -13.02 -29.11 -13.49
C ALA A 42 -12.53 -28.40 -12.21
N ARG A 43 -12.98 -27.16 -11.95
CA ARG A 43 -12.65 -26.45 -10.70
C ARG A 43 -13.37 -27.05 -9.49
N GLU A 44 -14.62 -27.49 -9.63
CA GLU A 44 -15.34 -28.20 -8.58
C GLU A 44 -14.65 -29.53 -8.21
N GLN A 45 -14.09 -30.24 -9.20
CA GLN A 45 -13.26 -31.43 -8.95
C GLN A 45 -11.98 -31.09 -8.16
N LEU A 46 -11.30 -29.99 -8.51
CA LEU A 46 -10.12 -29.52 -7.77
C LEU A 46 -10.44 -29.21 -6.31
N ARG A 47 -11.57 -28.55 -6.07
CA ARG A 47 -12.09 -28.34 -4.71
C ARG A 47 -12.37 -29.65 -4.02
N ALA A 48 -13.09 -30.58 -4.65
CA ALA A 48 -13.45 -31.86 -4.04
C ALA A 48 -12.21 -32.68 -3.63
N ILE A 49 -11.17 -32.72 -4.48
CA ILE A 49 -9.87 -33.34 -4.16
C ILE A 49 -9.27 -32.70 -2.91
N SER A 50 -9.29 -31.37 -2.85
CA SER A 50 -8.74 -30.61 -1.74
C SER A 50 -9.52 -30.78 -0.43
N THR A 51 -10.84 -30.77 -0.49
CA THR A 51 -11.72 -30.96 0.67
C THR A 51 -11.61 -32.39 1.22
N ALA A 52 -11.30 -33.36 0.35
CA ALA A 52 -10.99 -34.73 0.74
C ALA A 52 -9.57 -34.90 1.35
N GLY A 53 -8.83 -33.80 1.59
CA GLY A 53 -7.49 -33.82 2.20
C GLY A 53 -6.35 -34.16 1.23
N SER A 54 -6.63 -34.27 -0.07
CA SER A 54 -5.61 -34.53 -1.10
C SER A 54 -5.16 -33.25 -1.79
N SER A 55 -3.90 -33.17 -2.23
CA SER A 55 -3.40 -32.01 -2.98
C SER A 55 -3.54 -32.22 -4.50
N PRO A 56 -4.16 -31.29 -5.25
CA PRO A 56 -4.15 -31.36 -6.70
C PRO A 56 -2.75 -31.43 -7.32
N SER A 57 -2.61 -32.22 -8.37
CA SER A 57 -1.36 -32.29 -9.15
C SER A 57 -1.18 -31.03 -10.00
N TRP A 58 0.07 -30.71 -10.34
CA TRP A 58 0.41 -29.57 -11.22
C TRP A 58 -0.39 -29.59 -12.53
N ARG A 59 -0.53 -30.76 -13.16
CA ARG A 59 -1.25 -30.92 -14.43
C ARG A 59 -2.73 -30.61 -14.32
N GLN A 60 -3.35 -30.92 -13.18
CA GLN A 60 -4.78 -30.64 -12.95
C GLN A 60 -5.03 -29.14 -12.76
N VAL A 61 -4.10 -28.42 -12.11
CA VAL A 61 -4.22 -26.97 -11.89
C VAL A 61 -3.84 -26.16 -13.14
N PHE A 62 -2.74 -26.50 -13.81
CA PHE A 62 -2.25 -25.72 -14.96
C PHE A 62 -3.22 -25.67 -16.15
N GLY A 63 -4.15 -26.63 -16.25
CA GLY A 63 -5.19 -26.65 -17.28
C GLY A 63 -6.40 -25.75 -16.99
N THR A 64 -6.53 -25.19 -15.79
CA THR A 64 -7.77 -24.53 -15.33
C THR A 64 -7.52 -23.20 -14.61
N ASP A 65 -6.39 -23.06 -13.91
CA ASP A 65 -6.15 -21.98 -12.94
C ASP A 65 -4.70 -21.47 -12.95
N ASP A 66 -4.46 -20.39 -12.19
CA ASP A 66 -3.14 -19.74 -12.04
C ASP A 66 -2.11 -20.69 -11.36
N PRO A 67 -0.94 -20.92 -11.98
CA PRO A 67 0.18 -21.64 -11.37
C PRO A 67 0.54 -21.24 -9.93
N LEU A 68 0.35 -19.97 -9.56
CA LEU A 68 0.63 -19.45 -8.22
C LEU A 68 -0.31 -20.06 -7.16
N LEU A 69 -1.53 -20.47 -7.52
CA LEU A 69 -2.42 -21.19 -6.62
C LEU A 69 -1.85 -22.54 -6.24
N TRP A 70 -1.27 -23.26 -7.21
CA TRP A 70 -0.62 -24.55 -6.95
C TRP A 70 0.62 -24.39 -6.07
N ILE A 71 1.46 -23.38 -6.35
CA ILE A 71 2.64 -23.07 -5.52
C ILE A 71 2.20 -22.71 -4.10
N GLY A 72 1.18 -21.85 -3.97
CA GLY A 72 0.59 -21.48 -2.68
C GLY A 72 0.12 -22.72 -1.92
N ALA A 73 -0.67 -23.58 -2.55
CA ALA A 73 -1.14 -24.83 -1.96
C ALA A 73 -0.02 -25.75 -1.47
N LYS A 74 1.12 -25.77 -2.17
CA LYS A 74 2.30 -26.57 -1.77
C LYS A 74 3.06 -25.97 -0.59
N LEU A 75 3.09 -24.64 -0.47
CA LEU A 75 3.76 -23.94 0.61
C LEU A 75 2.89 -23.83 1.87
N THR A 76 1.56 -23.89 1.71
CA THR A 76 0.60 -23.74 2.81
C THR A 76 -0.22 -25.02 2.97
N SER A 77 -1.39 -25.09 2.33
CA SER A 77 -2.28 -26.24 2.30
C SER A 77 -3.16 -26.17 1.07
N ALA A 78 -3.42 -27.31 0.44
CA ALA A 78 -4.42 -27.40 -0.62
C ALA A 78 -5.79 -26.92 -0.13
N GLN A 79 -6.19 -27.27 1.10
CA GLN A 79 -7.49 -26.88 1.65
C GLN A 79 -7.64 -25.37 1.79
N ILE A 80 -6.57 -24.65 2.15
CA ILE A 80 -6.58 -23.19 2.20
C ILE A 80 -6.68 -22.58 0.79
N ALA A 81 -5.96 -23.15 -0.18
CA ALA A 81 -5.89 -22.60 -1.54
C ALA A 81 -7.13 -22.92 -2.41
N PHE A 82 -7.68 -24.12 -2.30
CA PHE A 82 -8.74 -24.67 -3.19
C PHE A 82 -10.05 -25.03 -2.46
N GLY A 83 -10.05 -25.03 -1.13
CA GLY A 83 -11.21 -25.40 -0.33
C GLY A 83 -12.32 -24.35 -0.33
N GLU A 84 -13.22 -24.50 0.64
CA GLU A 84 -14.33 -23.58 0.89
C GLU A 84 -13.88 -22.38 1.75
N ASN A 85 -14.66 -21.30 1.73
CA ASN A 85 -14.43 -20.09 2.52
C ASN A 85 -13.09 -19.42 2.20
N GLY A 86 -12.84 -19.22 0.91
CA GLY A 86 -11.58 -18.66 0.45
C GLY A 86 -11.64 -18.03 -0.93
N PHE A 87 -10.48 -17.65 -1.44
CA PHE A 87 -10.35 -17.06 -2.77
C PHE A 87 -10.91 -17.97 -3.88
N TYR A 88 -10.87 -19.29 -3.70
CA TYR A 88 -11.35 -20.24 -4.70
C TYR A 88 -12.86 -20.16 -4.94
N ASP A 89 -13.66 -19.66 -3.98
CA ASP A 89 -15.09 -19.37 -4.21
C ASP A 89 -15.28 -18.32 -5.31
N THR A 90 -14.40 -17.32 -5.35
CA THR A 90 -14.39 -16.29 -6.40
C THR A 90 -13.95 -16.89 -7.74
N VAL A 91 -12.99 -17.81 -7.73
CA VAL A 91 -12.52 -18.53 -8.93
C VAL A 91 -13.61 -19.42 -9.53
N LEU A 92 -14.44 -20.07 -8.70
CA LEU A 92 -15.62 -20.80 -9.16
C LEU A 92 -16.66 -19.87 -9.77
N TYR A 93 -16.94 -18.73 -9.12
CA TYR A 93 -17.85 -17.73 -9.68
C TYR A 93 -17.37 -17.22 -11.05
N TYR A 94 -16.06 -17.06 -11.25
CA TYR A 94 -15.49 -16.64 -12.54
C TYR A 94 -15.79 -17.63 -13.69
N ALA A 95 -16.07 -18.90 -13.41
CA ALA A 95 -16.49 -19.85 -14.45
C ALA A 95 -17.92 -19.61 -14.92
N ARG A 96 -18.77 -18.96 -14.09
CA ARG A 96 -20.19 -18.71 -14.35
C ARG A 96 -20.52 -17.24 -14.64
N MET A 97 -19.55 -16.33 -14.53
CA MET A 97 -19.79 -14.90 -14.73
C MET A 97 -20.18 -14.58 -16.18
N PRO A 98 -20.91 -13.47 -16.44
CA PRO A 98 -21.27 -13.09 -17.80
C PRO A 98 -20.03 -12.93 -18.70
N LYS A 99 -20.13 -13.41 -19.95
CA LYS A 99 -19.01 -13.40 -20.93
C LYS A 99 -18.33 -12.04 -21.06
N ALA A 100 -19.11 -10.94 -21.03
CA ALA A 100 -18.56 -9.59 -21.07
C ALA A 100 -17.60 -9.29 -19.91
N ASN A 101 -17.93 -9.72 -18.69
CA ASN A 101 -17.08 -9.52 -17.52
C ASN A 101 -15.80 -10.37 -17.60
N ILE A 102 -15.88 -11.58 -18.17
CA ILE A 102 -14.71 -12.42 -18.45
C ILE A 102 -13.77 -11.71 -19.42
N VAL A 103 -14.29 -11.23 -20.55
CA VAL A 103 -13.49 -10.53 -21.55
C VAL A 103 -12.81 -9.30 -20.95
N ILE A 104 -13.54 -8.51 -20.16
CA ILE A 104 -13.00 -7.32 -19.48
C ILE A 104 -11.88 -7.71 -18.51
N LEU A 105 -12.08 -8.72 -17.66
CA LEU A 105 -11.08 -9.15 -16.68
C LEU A 105 -9.87 -9.81 -17.34
N SER A 106 -10.08 -10.58 -18.41
CA SER A 106 -9.01 -11.14 -19.24
C SER A 106 -8.16 -10.05 -19.89
N LEU A 107 -8.81 -9.02 -20.46
CA LEU A 107 -8.09 -7.86 -21.00
C LEU A 107 -7.30 -7.14 -19.91
N HIS A 108 -7.90 -6.92 -18.73
CA HIS A 108 -7.20 -6.37 -17.58
C HIS A 108 -5.96 -7.20 -17.22
N ASN A 109 -6.08 -8.52 -17.14
CA ASN A 109 -4.96 -9.41 -16.80
C ASN A 109 -3.85 -9.38 -17.85
N ILE A 110 -4.18 -9.41 -19.15
CA ILE A 110 -3.18 -9.35 -20.22
C ILE A 110 -2.46 -7.98 -20.19
N MET A 111 -3.21 -6.88 -20.04
CA MET A 111 -2.62 -5.54 -20.02
C MET A 111 -1.83 -5.28 -18.73
N GLY A 112 -2.33 -5.71 -17.57
CA GLY A 112 -1.63 -5.64 -16.29
C GLY A 112 -0.38 -6.52 -16.26
N GLY A 113 -0.46 -7.75 -16.79
CA GLY A 113 0.68 -8.64 -16.98
C GLY A 113 1.74 -8.05 -17.92
N THR A 114 1.30 -7.37 -18.99
CA THR A 114 2.21 -6.60 -19.87
C THR A 114 2.94 -5.50 -19.10
N CYS A 115 2.25 -4.80 -18.20
CA CYS A 115 2.88 -3.79 -17.34
C CYS A 115 3.91 -4.42 -16.40
N MET A 116 3.61 -5.59 -15.81
CA MET A 116 4.54 -6.31 -14.94
C MET A 116 5.79 -6.79 -15.69
N LEU A 117 5.60 -7.32 -16.91
CA LEU A 117 6.65 -7.79 -17.80
C LEU A 117 7.64 -6.67 -18.17
N LEU A 118 7.14 -5.49 -18.52
CA LEU A 118 7.95 -4.39 -19.02
C LEU A 118 8.40 -3.41 -17.93
N GLY A 119 7.66 -3.30 -16.83
CA GLY A 119 7.77 -2.22 -15.86
C GLY A 119 9.07 -2.23 -15.07
N ALA A 120 9.48 -3.38 -14.52
CA ALA A 120 10.75 -3.48 -13.79
C ALA A 120 11.93 -3.07 -14.68
N LEU A 121 11.94 -3.51 -15.94
CA LEU A 121 12.99 -3.18 -16.90
C LEU A 121 13.11 -1.67 -17.18
N GLN A 122 12.05 -0.88 -17.00
CA GLN A 122 12.11 0.59 -17.15
C GLN A 122 13.04 1.26 -16.12
N PHE A 123 13.22 0.63 -14.96
CA PHE A 123 14.06 1.14 -13.89
C PHE A 123 15.53 0.74 -14.02
N TRP A 124 15.87 -0.14 -14.99
CA TRP A 124 17.25 -0.59 -15.18
C TRP A 124 18.10 0.48 -15.90
N PRO A 125 19.14 1.04 -15.23
CA PRO A 125 19.88 2.18 -15.78
C PRO A 125 20.65 1.86 -17.07
N ALA A 126 21.18 0.64 -17.19
CA ALA A 126 21.97 0.27 -18.38
C ALA A 126 21.09 0.11 -19.62
N LEU A 127 19.85 -0.37 -19.47
CA LEU A 127 18.91 -0.53 -20.58
C LEU A 127 18.45 0.84 -21.10
N ARG A 128 18.18 1.77 -20.19
CA ARG A 128 17.88 3.18 -20.53
C ARG A 128 19.01 3.87 -21.29
N ARG A 129 20.27 3.64 -20.88
CA ARG A 129 21.45 4.27 -21.49
C ARG A 129 21.85 3.62 -22.81
N ASN A 130 21.90 2.29 -22.86
CA ASN A 130 22.45 1.55 -23.99
C ASN A 130 21.40 1.23 -25.07
N TYR A 131 20.12 1.14 -24.70
CA TYR A 131 19.02 0.80 -25.61
C TYR A 131 17.84 1.79 -25.49
N PRO A 132 18.05 3.10 -25.75
CA PRO A 132 17.04 4.13 -25.51
C PRO A 132 15.79 3.98 -26.37
N ARG A 133 15.90 3.45 -27.61
CA ARG A 133 14.74 3.16 -28.47
C ARG A 133 13.85 2.10 -27.85
N TRP A 134 14.44 1.00 -27.37
CA TRP A 134 13.71 -0.05 -26.68
C TRP A 134 13.01 0.48 -25.44
N HIS A 135 13.72 1.26 -24.61
CA HIS A 135 13.14 1.86 -23.40
C HIS A 135 11.92 2.73 -23.72
N ARG A 136 12.01 3.59 -24.73
CA ARG A 136 10.90 4.45 -25.15
C ARG A 136 9.71 3.65 -25.68
N THR A 137 9.95 2.69 -26.56
CA THR A 137 8.87 1.85 -27.12
C THR A 137 8.20 1.01 -26.03
N ALA A 138 8.98 0.35 -25.17
CA ALA A 138 8.47 -0.42 -24.05
C ALA A 138 7.72 0.48 -23.04
N GLY A 139 8.20 1.70 -22.82
CA GLY A 139 7.50 2.71 -22.01
C GLY A 139 6.14 3.11 -22.60
N VAL A 140 6.05 3.33 -23.92
CA VAL A 140 4.76 3.64 -24.59
C VAL A 140 3.79 2.48 -24.47
N ILE A 141 4.25 1.25 -24.72
CA ILE A 141 3.44 0.03 -24.56
C ILE A 141 2.95 -0.07 -23.11
N TYR A 142 3.83 0.09 -22.13
CA TYR A 142 3.48 0.10 -20.71
C TYR A 142 2.41 1.14 -20.39
N MET A 143 2.56 2.38 -20.85
CA MET A 143 1.61 3.45 -20.55
C MET A 143 0.22 3.16 -21.14
N ALA A 144 0.16 2.70 -22.39
CA ALA A 144 -1.10 2.30 -23.03
C ALA A 144 -1.74 1.10 -22.31
N SER A 145 -0.96 0.04 -22.05
CA SER A 145 -1.44 -1.14 -21.32
C SER A 145 -1.92 -0.79 -19.92
N SER A 146 -1.21 0.08 -19.19
CA SER A 146 -1.60 0.50 -17.85
C SER A 146 -2.96 1.19 -17.85
N GLN A 147 -3.20 2.11 -18.80
CA GLN A 147 -4.48 2.79 -18.90
C GLN A 147 -5.62 1.85 -19.31
N ILE A 148 -5.39 0.96 -20.28
CA ILE A 148 -6.39 -0.03 -20.71
C ILE A 148 -6.72 -0.99 -19.57
N ALA A 149 -5.71 -1.44 -18.81
CA ALA A 149 -5.91 -2.28 -17.64
C ALA A 149 -6.80 -1.59 -16.59
N MET A 150 -6.56 -0.31 -16.30
CA MET A 150 -7.39 0.42 -15.32
C MET A 150 -8.81 0.65 -15.81
N ILE A 151 -9.02 0.93 -17.10
CA ILE A 151 -10.37 1.01 -17.69
C ILE A 151 -11.08 -0.34 -17.54
N GLY A 152 -10.38 -1.45 -17.81
CA GLY A 152 -10.91 -2.80 -17.61
C GLY A 152 -11.29 -3.08 -16.15
N ALA A 153 -10.42 -2.73 -15.20
CA ALA A 153 -10.70 -2.88 -13.77
C ALA A 153 -11.93 -2.08 -13.33
N ILE A 154 -12.01 -0.80 -13.74
CA ILE A 154 -13.15 0.08 -13.42
C ILE A 154 -14.44 -0.47 -14.03
N ALA A 155 -14.41 -0.89 -15.30
CA ALA A 155 -15.56 -1.48 -15.96
C ALA A 155 -16.03 -2.77 -15.26
N TYR A 156 -15.11 -3.61 -14.81
CA TYR A 156 -15.43 -4.80 -14.02
C TYR A 156 -16.08 -4.44 -12.68
N MET A 157 -15.53 -3.45 -11.96
CA MET A 157 -16.04 -3.03 -10.66
C MET A 157 -17.42 -2.39 -10.73
N VAL A 158 -17.71 -1.62 -11.79
CA VAL A 158 -19.04 -1.02 -12.01
C VAL A 158 -20.09 -2.09 -12.33
N ARG A 159 -19.69 -3.19 -12.97
CA ARG A 159 -20.61 -4.26 -13.42
C ARG A 159 -20.77 -5.41 -12.43
N THR A 160 -19.90 -5.50 -11.43
CA THR A 160 -19.87 -6.62 -10.49
C THR A 160 -20.33 -6.14 -9.12
N PRO A 161 -21.39 -6.73 -8.54
CA PRO A 161 -21.83 -6.41 -7.19
C PRO A 161 -20.73 -6.63 -6.14
N VAL A 162 -20.72 -5.81 -5.08
CA VAL A 162 -19.70 -5.83 -4.02
C VAL A 162 -19.66 -7.18 -3.29
N ASP A 163 -20.81 -7.82 -3.07
CA ASP A 163 -20.93 -9.14 -2.43
C ASP A 163 -20.31 -10.27 -3.27
N ARG A 164 -20.10 -10.04 -4.58
CA ARG A 164 -19.46 -10.99 -5.50
C ARG A 164 -17.96 -10.72 -5.70
N MET A 165 -17.44 -9.64 -5.13
CA MET A 165 -16.01 -9.39 -5.11
C MET A 165 -15.36 -10.12 -3.92
N TYR A 166 -14.18 -10.68 -4.15
CA TYR A 166 -13.39 -11.28 -3.08
C TYR A 166 -13.15 -10.29 -1.94
N ASP A 167 -13.37 -10.71 -0.69
CA ASP A 167 -13.29 -9.86 0.52
C ASP A 167 -14.17 -8.58 0.48
N THR A 168 -15.16 -8.57 -0.42
CA THR A 168 -16.29 -7.64 -0.48
C THR A 168 -15.87 -6.15 -0.42
N LEU A 169 -16.47 -5.36 0.48
CA LEU A 169 -16.34 -3.90 0.56
C LEU A 169 -14.89 -3.44 0.79
N THR A 170 -14.13 -4.15 1.62
CA THR A 170 -12.73 -3.81 1.93
C THR A 170 -11.88 -3.85 0.67
N TYR A 171 -11.98 -4.95 -0.06
CA TYR A 171 -11.23 -5.15 -1.29
C TYR A 171 -11.71 -4.24 -2.40
N THR A 172 -13.03 -4.08 -2.60
CA THR A 172 -13.59 -3.17 -3.60
C THR A 172 -13.11 -1.73 -3.40
N THR A 173 -13.08 -1.25 -2.14
CA THR A 173 -12.59 0.10 -1.83
C THR A 173 -11.11 0.23 -2.15
N GLY A 174 -10.31 -0.76 -1.79
CA GLY A 174 -8.89 -0.83 -2.17
C GLY A 174 -8.70 -0.83 -3.68
N LEU A 175 -9.47 -1.60 -4.43
CA LEU A 175 -9.38 -1.67 -5.89
C LEU A 175 -9.73 -0.34 -6.57
N TRP A 176 -10.73 0.40 -6.08
CA TRP A 176 -11.03 1.75 -6.56
C TRP A 176 -9.89 2.72 -6.30
N PHE A 177 -9.36 2.71 -5.07
CA PHE A 177 -8.21 3.54 -4.72
C PHE A 177 -7.00 3.24 -5.63
N LEU A 178 -6.72 1.96 -5.89
CA LEU A 178 -5.64 1.53 -6.77
C LEU A 178 -5.88 1.94 -8.22
N ALA A 179 -7.08 1.72 -8.76
CA ALA A 179 -7.41 2.08 -10.13
C ALA A 179 -7.22 3.58 -10.38
N LEU A 180 -7.74 4.41 -9.47
CA LEU A 180 -7.59 5.86 -9.52
C LEU A 180 -6.13 6.28 -9.29
N GLY A 181 -5.42 5.66 -8.35
CA GLY A 181 -4.01 5.93 -8.05
C GLY A 181 -3.08 5.62 -9.23
N VAL A 182 -3.26 4.49 -9.91
CA VAL A 182 -2.53 4.12 -11.12
C VAL A 182 -2.83 5.12 -12.23
N THR A 183 -4.10 5.40 -12.52
CA THR A 183 -4.47 6.37 -13.56
C THR A 183 -3.90 7.76 -13.27
N ALA A 184 -4.07 8.30 -12.06
CA ALA A 184 -3.57 9.62 -11.70
C ALA A 184 -2.03 9.70 -11.79
N SER A 185 -1.32 8.72 -11.23
CA SER A 185 0.15 8.68 -11.29
C SER A 185 0.68 8.51 -12.72
N LEU A 186 0.00 7.74 -13.57
CA LEU A 186 0.33 7.59 -14.99
C LEU A 186 0.18 8.92 -15.74
N TRP A 187 -0.95 9.61 -15.59
CA TRP A 187 -1.18 10.87 -16.27
C TRP A 187 -0.25 11.99 -15.77
N MET A 188 0.06 12.01 -14.48
CA MET A 188 1.09 12.91 -13.95
C MET A 188 2.47 12.60 -14.53
N SER A 189 2.81 11.32 -14.70
CA SER A 189 4.04 10.90 -15.37
C SER A 189 4.11 11.38 -16.83
N ILE A 190 3.01 11.25 -17.59
CA ILE A 190 2.90 11.71 -18.98
C ILE A 190 2.98 13.24 -19.05
N TYR A 191 2.29 13.94 -18.16
CA TYR A 191 2.33 15.40 -18.07
C TYR A 191 3.77 15.92 -17.91
N HIS A 192 4.53 15.35 -16.99
CA HIS A 192 5.94 15.71 -16.79
C HIS A 192 6.84 15.28 -17.94
N LEU A 193 6.55 14.13 -18.59
CA LEU A 193 7.27 13.70 -19.79
C LEU A 193 7.13 14.71 -20.94
N VAL A 194 5.92 15.18 -21.21
CA VAL A 194 5.63 16.17 -22.27
C VAL A 194 6.34 17.50 -22.00
N ARG A 195 6.41 17.92 -20.72
CA ARG A 195 7.13 19.13 -20.29
C ARG A 195 8.65 18.93 -20.21
N ARG A 196 9.15 17.72 -20.47
CA ARG A 196 10.56 17.32 -20.36
C ARG A 196 11.12 17.39 -18.93
N ASP A 197 10.25 17.29 -17.93
CA ASP A 197 10.58 17.16 -16.52
C ASP A 197 10.89 15.68 -16.19
N ILE A 198 12.00 15.18 -16.73
CA ILE A 198 12.33 13.75 -16.75
C ILE A 198 12.49 13.15 -15.34
N ALA A 199 12.97 13.93 -14.37
CA ALA A 199 13.11 13.46 -12.99
C ALA A 199 11.73 13.15 -12.36
N GLN A 200 10.73 14.01 -12.61
CA GLN A 200 9.37 13.87 -12.11
C GLN A 200 8.64 12.77 -12.85
N HIS A 201 8.81 12.67 -14.17
CA HIS A 201 8.34 11.52 -14.95
C HIS A 201 8.82 10.19 -14.33
N GLN A 202 10.14 10.05 -14.10
CA GLN A 202 10.70 8.84 -13.51
C GLN A 202 10.20 8.57 -12.08
N ALA A 203 9.98 9.63 -11.29
CA ALA A 203 9.45 9.50 -9.94
C ALA A 203 7.97 9.06 -9.93
N TYR A 204 7.13 9.64 -10.79
CA TYR A 204 5.73 9.21 -10.94
C TYR A 204 5.61 7.82 -11.55
N MET A 205 6.50 7.42 -12.47
CA MET A 205 6.57 6.04 -12.94
C MET A 205 6.88 5.06 -11.82
N ALA A 206 7.75 5.42 -10.86
CA ALA A 206 8.03 4.58 -9.69
C ALA A 206 6.81 4.43 -8.77
N ILE A 207 6.06 5.51 -8.54
CA ILE A 207 4.80 5.47 -7.78
C ILE A 207 3.75 4.63 -8.51
N ASN A 208 3.59 4.85 -9.82
CA ASN A 208 2.65 4.12 -10.67
C ASN A 208 2.93 2.62 -10.67
N TYR A 209 4.19 2.24 -10.85
CA TYR A 209 4.58 0.83 -10.78
C TYR A 209 4.39 0.28 -9.36
N GLY A 210 4.67 1.08 -8.33
CA GLY A 210 4.35 0.75 -6.93
C GLY A 210 2.88 0.35 -6.75
N PHE A 211 1.93 1.12 -7.28
CA PHE A 211 0.51 0.73 -7.23
C PHE A 211 0.20 -0.56 -8.00
N LEU A 212 0.83 -0.77 -9.16
CA LEU A 212 0.63 -1.97 -9.98
C LEU A 212 1.27 -3.23 -9.37
N LEU A 213 2.25 -3.09 -8.49
CA LEU A 213 2.85 -4.19 -7.74
C LEU A 213 1.86 -4.85 -6.77
N THR A 214 0.69 -4.26 -6.51
CA THR A 214 -0.32 -4.89 -5.67
C THR A 214 -0.71 -6.28 -6.17
N ALA A 215 -0.84 -6.51 -7.47
CA ALA A 215 -1.22 -7.82 -7.99
C ALA A 215 -0.25 -8.96 -7.58
N PRO A 216 1.07 -8.88 -7.86
CA PRO A 216 2.01 -9.91 -7.39
C PRO A 216 2.14 -9.94 -5.87
N PHE A 217 2.14 -8.78 -5.19
CA PHE A 217 2.26 -8.76 -3.73
C PHE A 217 1.04 -9.38 -3.05
N THR A 218 -0.18 -9.22 -3.56
CA THR A 218 -1.36 -9.90 -3.02
C THR A 218 -1.18 -11.42 -3.00
N ARG A 219 -0.58 -12.01 -4.04
CA ARG A 219 -0.31 -13.46 -4.07
C ARG A 219 0.74 -13.86 -3.04
N ILE A 220 1.79 -13.06 -2.89
CA ILE A 220 2.83 -13.28 -1.89
C ILE A 220 2.24 -13.15 -0.47
N ASP A 221 1.42 -12.13 -0.23
CA ASP A 221 0.79 -11.86 1.06
C ASP A 221 -0.21 -12.94 1.45
N TRP A 222 -0.95 -13.51 0.48
CA TRP A 222 -1.81 -14.66 0.75
C TRP A 222 -1.02 -15.87 1.24
N ILE A 223 0.10 -16.18 0.57
CA ILE A 223 0.98 -17.28 0.99
C ILE A 223 1.57 -16.97 2.37
N TRP A 224 2.07 -15.75 2.57
CA TRP A 224 2.60 -15.30 3.86
C TRP A 224 1.56 -15.41 4.98
N ALA A 225 0.36 -14.87 4.78
CA ALA A 225 -0.69 -14.87 5.80
C ALA A 225 -1.14 -16.29 6.14
N ALA A 226 -1.27 -17.18 5.15
CA ALA A 226 -1.60 -18.58 5.38
C ALA A 226 -0.45 -19.36 6.07
N MET A 227 0.82 -19.02 5.83
CA MET A 227 1.95 -19.61 6.56
C MET A 227 2.00 -19.15 8.03
N VAL A 228 1.68 -17.87 8.29
CA VAL A 228 1.70 -17.30 9.64
C VAL A 228 0.47 -17.72 10.45
N TYR A 229 -0.67 -17.90 9.79
CA TYR A 229 -1.95 -18.27 10.40
C TYR A 229 -2.51 -19.54 9.75
N PRO A 230 -1.85 -20.71 9.91
CA PRO A 230 -2.24 -21.94 9.22
C PRO A 230 -3.55 -22.56 9.73
N ASN A 231 -4.03 -22.10 10.88
CA ASN A 231 -5.20 -22.65 11.57
C ASN A 231 -6.51 -21.94 11.22
N VAL A 232 -6.48 -20.93 10.34
CA VAL A 232 -7.67 -20.20 9.88
C VAL A 232 -7.83 -20.37 8.37
N ASP A 233 -9.04 -20.13 7.87
CA ASP A 233 -9.32 -20.18 6.44
C ASP A 233 -8.65 -19.01 5.67
N GLN A 234 -8.70 -19.12 4.34
CA GLN A 234 -8.09 -18.14 3.44
C GLN A 234 -8.76 -16.76 3.54
N ASN A 235 -10.07 -16.69 3.75
CA ASN A 235 -10.78 -15.41 3.91
C ASN A 235 -10.31 -14.67 5.16
N THR A 236 -10.17 -15.37 6.27
CA THR A 236 -9.76 -14.83 7.57
C THR A 236 -8.29 -14.42 7.55
N SER A 237 -7.39 -15.29 7.08
CA SER A 237 -5.97 -14.95 6.93
C SER A 237 -5.75 -13.78 5.96
N ASN A 238 -6.59 -13.66 4.92
CA ASN A 238 -6.56 -12.53 3.98
C ASN A 238 -6.80 -11.17 4.65
N PHE A 239 -7.44 -11.10 5.83
CA PHE A 239 -7.58 -9.83 6.55
C PHE A 239 -6.22 -9.21 6.89
N SER A 240 -5.24 -10.04 7.24
CA SER A 240 -3.85 -9.60 7.46
C SER A 240 -3.14 -9.26 6.15
N ALA A 241 -3.34 -10.05 5.09
CA ALA A 241 -2.75 -9.78 3.78
C ALA A 241 -3.19 -8.41 3.22
N VAL A 242 -4.49 -8.11 3.26
CA VAL A 242 -5.02 -6.83 2.77
C VAL A 242 -4.57 -5.65 3.63
N ALA A 243 -4.42 -5.84 4.95
CA ALA A 243 -3.97 -4.80 5.86
C ALA A 243 -2.55 -4.29 5.55
N VAL A 244 -1.68 -5.12 4.97
CA VAL A 244 -0.31 -4.72 4.59
C VAL A 244 -0.20 -4.23 3.15
N LEU A 245 -1.02 -4.80 2.26
CA LEU A 245 -0.85 -4.77 0.80
C LEU A 245 -0.59 -3.37 0.20
N ILE A 246 -1.47 -2.40 0.43
CA ILE A 246 -1.37 -1.13 -0.28
C ILE A 246 -0.18 -0.32 0.26
N ALA A 247 -0.05 -0.22 1.59
CA ALA A 247 1.05 0.53 2.22
C ALA A 247 2.42 -0.04 1.84
N GLN A 248 2.58 -1.37 1.80
CA GLN A 248 3.84 -1.99 1.34
C GLN A 248 4.14 -1.66 -0.12
N CYS A 249 3.15 -1.75 -1.01
CA CYS A 249 3.35 -1.47 -2.43
C CYS A 249 3.75 -0.02 -2.67
N MET A 250 3.20 0.92 -1.90
CA MET A 250 3.60 2.32 -1.93
C MET A 250 5.02 2.53 -1.39
N LEU A 251 5.42 1.81 -0.33
CA LEU A 251 6.80 1.80 0.14
C LEU A 251 7.75 1.30 -0.95
N PHE A 252 7.42 0.19 -1.62
CA PHE A 252 8.21 -0.31 -2.74
C PHE A 252 8.29 0.70 -3.90
N GLY A 253 7.20 1.42 -4.21
CA GLY A 253 7.22 2.54 -5.15
C GLY A 253 8.19 3.65 -4.73
N TYR A 254 8.20 4.02 -3.44
CA TYR A 254 9.16 4.97 -2.88
C TYR A 254 10.61 4.45 -2.91
N LEU A 255 10.83 3.16 -2.65
CA LEU A 255 12.15 2.52 -2.73
C LEU A 255 12.67 2.49 -4.17
N LEU A 256 11.81 2.23 -5.16
CA LEU A 256 12.15 2.32 -6.58
C LEU A 256 12.51 3.75 -6.99
N LEU A 257 11.79 4.75 -6.46
CA LEU A 257 12.13 6.16 -6.64
C LEU A 257 13.52 6.46 -6.05
N CYS A 258 13.81 6.01 -4.83
CA CYS A 258 15.12 6.17 -4.19
C CYS A 258 16.24 5.49 -4.99
N MET A 259 16.00 4.27 -5.47
CA MET A 259 16.93 3.53 -6.29
C MET A 259 17.23 4.27 -7.61
N ASN A 260 16.21 4.81 -8.28
CA ASN A 260 16.40 5.67 -9.46
C ASN A 260 17.33 6.86 -9.16
N ARG A 261 17.11 7.54 -8.02
CA ARG A 261 17.97 8.66 -7.58
C ARG A 261 19.43 8.23 -7.32
N TRP A 262 19.66 7.00 -6.87
CA TRP A 262 21.02 6.49 -6.58
C TRP A 262 21.83 6.19 -7.83
N PHE A 263 21.17 5.77 -8.91
CA PHE A 263 21.83 5.52 -10.19
C PHE A 263 22.04 6.79 -11.04
N GLN A 264 21.34 7.88 -10.72
CA GLN A 264 21.53 9.18 -11.36
C GLN A 264 22.78 9.91 -10.84
N LYS A 265 23.46 10.64 -11.73
CA LYS A 265 24.57 11.53 -11.35
C LYS A 265 24.04 12.72 -10.57
N ALA A 266 24.82 13.25 -9.62
CA ALA A 266 24.49 14.52 -9.00
C ALA A 266 24.50 15.64 -10.06
N ARG A 267 23.56 16.57 -9.96
CA ARG A 267 23.56 17.78 -10.80
C ARG A 267 24.81 18.61 -10.45
N PRO A 268 25.57 19.12 -11.44
CA PRO A 268 26.73 19.97 -11.18
C PRO A 268 26.33 21.18 -10.34
N ARG A 269 27.17 21.58 -9.37
CA ARG A 269 26.90 22.76 -8.50
C ARG A 269 26.67 24.05 -9.28
N THR A 270 27.26 24.17 -10.47
CA THR A 270 27.12 25.30 -11.39
C THR A 270 25.83 25.27 -12.20
N ALA A 271 25.21 24.09 -12.37
CA ALA A 271 23.92 23.95 -13.02
C ALA A 271 22.83 24.26 -11.99
N GLN A 272 22.27 25.47 -12.06
CA GLN A 272 21.14 25.85 -11.22
C GLN A 272 20.02 24.82 -11.40
N ALA A 273 19.59 24.18 -10.31
CA ALA A 273 18.44 23.30 -10.37
C ALA A 273 17.20 24.16 -10.65
N SER A 274 16.72 24.14 -11.89
CA SER A 274 15.42 24.70 -12.22
C SER A 274 14.36 23.90 -11.45
N SER A 275 13.79 24.49 -10.42
CA SER A 275 12.63 23.92 -9.72
C SER A 275 11.49 23.79 -10.73
N VAL A 276 10.89 22.61 -10.83
CA VAL A 276 9.74 22.36 -11.73
C VAL A 276 8.58 23.30 -11.43
N LEU A 277 8.43 23.66 -10.15
CA LEU A 277 7.49 24.67 -9.71
C LEU A 277 8.23 25.99 -9.44
N PRO A 278 7.69 27.14 -9.87
CA PRO A 278 8.21 28.46 -9.51
C PRO A 278 8.49 28.59 -8.01
N ALA A 279 9.53 29.35 -7.66
CA ALA A 279 9.89 29.58 -6.26
C ALA A 279 8.72 30.15 -5.44
N ALA A 280 7.88 31.01 -6.04
CA ALA A 280 6.68 31.53 -5.41
C ALA A 280 5.64 30.43 -5.10
N LEU A 281 5.43 29.49 -6.03
CA LEU A 281 4.48 28.38 -5.84
C LEU A 281 4.98 27.37 -4.81
N THR A 282 6.28 27.03 -4.82
CA THR A 282 6.86 26.16 -3.78
C THR A 282 6.81 26.81 -2.39
N GLN A 283 7.05 28.12 -2.30
CA GLN A 283 6.88 28.86 -1.06
C GLN A 283 5.42 28.97 -0.64
N ALA A 284 4.49 29.20 -1.56
CA ALA A 284 3.06 29.22 -1.27
C ALA A 284 2.57 27.85 -0.78
N ALA A 285 2.96 26.78 -1.47
CA ALA A 285 2.67 25.41 -1.06
C ALA A 285 3.24 25.09 0.33
N ALA A 286 4.47 25.53 0.64
CA ALA A 286 5.02 25.41 1.99
C ALA A 286 4.26 26.25 3.02
N ARG A 287 3.85 27.48 2.67
CA ARG A 287 3.08 28.38 3.55
C ARG A 287 1.67 27.89 3.84
N ILE A 288 1.07 27.09 2.97
CA ILE A 288 -0.26 26.49 3.16
C ILE A 288 -0.14 25.10 3.80
N GLY A 289 0.75 24.26 3.27
CA GLY A 289 0.93 22.87 3.70
C GLY A 289 1.47 22.75 5.12
N VAL A 290 2.39 23.63 5.55
CA VAL A 290 2.90 23.59 6.92
C VAL A 290 1.81 23.88 7.95
N PRO A 291 0.98 24.94 7.84
CA PRO A 291 -0.17 25.14 8.73
C PRO A 291 -1.16 23.96 8.73
N ILE A 292 -1.49 23.40 7.56
CA ILE A 292 -2.42 22.26 7.48
C ILE A 292 -1.83 21.06 8.24
N LEU A 293 -0.59 20.68 7.96
CA LEU A 293 0.06 19.56 8.67
C LEU A 293 0.26 19.85 10.16
N SER A 294 0.50 21.11 10.54
CA SER A 294 0.58 21.52 11.94
C SER A 294 -0.77 21.37 12.63
N ALA A 295 -1.87 21.79 11.98
CA ALA A 295 -3.22 21.62 12.49
C ALA A 295 -3.61 20.15 12.61
N LEU A 296 -3.26 19.31 11.62
CA LEU A 296 -3.42 17.86 11.69
C LEU A 296 -2.60 17.24 12.81
N SER A 297 -1.40 17.74 13.08
CA SER A 297 -0.57 17.30 14.21
C SER A 297 -1.21 17.65 15.55
N ILE A 298 -1.76 18.86 15.68
CA ILE A 298 -2.50 19.28 16.87
C ILE A 298 -3.77 18.43 17.05
N ALA A 299 -4.51 18.17 15.98
CA ALA A 299 -5.68 17.30 16.02
C ALA A 299 -5.29 15.87 16.43
N GLY A 300 -4.21 15.32 15.85
CA GLY A 300 -3.67 14.01 16.23
C GLY A 300 -3.28 13.94 17.71
N LEU A 301 -2.65 14.99 18.24
CA LEU A 301 -2.37 15.11 19.68
C LEU A 301 -3.64 15.06 20.53
N ILE A 302 -4.66 15.83 20.17
CA ILE A 302 -5.94 15.86 20.89
C ILE A 302 -6.56 14.45 20.89
N THR A 303 -6.58 13.81 19.72
CA THR A 303 -7.08 12.43 19.59
C THR A 303 -6.31 11.45 20.47
N VAL A 304 -4.97 11.56 20.52
CA VAL A 304 -4.14 10.69 21.35
C VAL A 304 -4.42 10.90 22.84
N VAL A 305 -4.54 12.15 23.28
CA VAL A 305 -4.89 12.46 24.67
C VAL A 305 -6.26 11.88 25.01
N ASP A 306 -7.26 12.12 24.17
CA ASP A 306 -8.63 11.69 24.41
C ASP A 306 -8.75 10.16 24.45
N HIS A 307 -8.25 9.45 23.44
CA HIS A 307 -8.52 8.02 23.24
C HIS A 307 -7.44 7.09 23.81
N HIS A 308 -6.31 7.61 24.29
CA HIS A 308 -5.25 6.79 24.89
C HIS A 308 -4.87 7.20 26.32
N LEU A 309 -5.23 8.41 26.77
CA LEU A 309 -4.97 8.86 28.16
C LEU A 309 -6.26 9.05 28.97
N VAL A 310 -7.25 9.78 28.44
CA VAL A 310 -8.48 10.15 29.18
C VAL A 310 -9.51 9.02 29.17
N ALA A 311 -9.89 8.56 27.99
CA ALA A 311 -10.88 7.51 27.78
C ALA A 311 -10.27 6.38 26.94
N PRO A 312 -9.37 5.57 27.53
CA PRO A 312 -8.66 4.56 26.79
C PRO A 312 -9.56 3.40 26.39
N GLY A 313 -9.59 3.08 25.11
CA GLY A 313 -10.36 1.96 24.56
C GLY A 313 -11.28 2.38 23.43
N LEU A 314 -11.60 1.43 22.54
CA LEU A 314 -12.57 1.66 21.47
C LEU A 314 -14.02 1.64 21.97
N ASP A 315 -14.29 1.03 23.12
CA ASP A 315 -15.59 1.04 23.78
C ASP A 315 -16.07 2.46 24.12
N GLN A 316 -15.14 3.37 24.41
CA GLN A 316 -15.42 4.78 24.69
C GLN A 316 -15.56 5.65 23.43
N PHE A 317 -15.21 5.12 22.25
CA PHE A 317 -15.21 5.89 21.00
C PHE A 317 -16.62 6.06 20.41
N GLN A 318 -17.35 7.08 20.87
CA GLN A 318 -18.76 7.29 20.51
C GLN A 318 -18.99 7.48 19.01
N ALA A 319 -18.14 8.23 18.31
CA ALA A 319 -18.31 8.47 16.87
C ALA A 319 -18.11 7.19 16.02
N GLY A 320 -17.40 6.20 16.55
CA GLY A 320 -17.18 4.89 15.89
C GLY A 320 -18.23 3.84 16.20
N LYS A 321 -19.10 4.05 17.19
CA LYS A 321 -20.04 3.04 17.72
C LYS A 321 -20.94 2.40 16.64
N ASN A 322 -21.32 3.17 15.62
CA ASN A 322 -22.19 2.70 14.53
C ASN A 322 -21.42 2.02 13.39
N TRP A 323 -20.08 2.02 13.45
CA TRP A 323 -19.19 1.64 12.34
C TRP A 323 -18.18 0.55 12.71
N ILE A 324 -18.11 0.19 13.98
CA ILE A 324 -17.21 -0.83 14.51
C ILE A 324 -18.07 -1.82 15.33
N PRO A 325 -17.95 -3.14 15.10
CA PRO A 325 -18.64 -4.12 15.92
C PRO A 325 -18.32 -3.99 17.41
N ALA A 326 -19.34 -4.20 18.25
CA ALA A 326 -19.21 -4.10 19.71
C ALA A 326 -18.18 -5.12 20.25
N ASP A 327 -18.20 -6.35 19.74
CA ASP A 327 -17.28 -7.42 20.18
C ASP A 327 -15.82 -7.08 19.86
N LEU A 328 -15.55 -6.54 18.68
CA LEU A 328 -14.21 -6.07 18.30
C LEU A 328 -13.76 -4.91 19.21
N SER A 329 -14.67 -3.97 19.48
CA SER A 329 -14.38 -2.82 20.35
C SER A 329 -14.08 -3.26 21.79
N ALA A 330 -14.87 -4.18 22.33
CA ALA A 330 -14.67 -4.76 23.66
C ALA A 330 -13.35 -5.56 23.73
N PHE A 331 -13.07 -6.38 22.72
CA PHE A 331 -11.82 -7.14 22.62
C PHE A 331 -10.61 -6.21 22.66
N GLN A 332 -10.52 -5.22 21.77
CA GLN A 332 -9.37 -4.32 21.74
C GLN A 332 -9.21 -3.51 23.02
N SER A 333 -10.33 -3.06 23.60
CA SER A 333 -10.31 -2.29 24.85
C SER A 333 -9.84 -3.16 26.02
N SER A 334 -10.19 -4.45 26.05
CA SER A 334 -9.67 -5.38 27.06
C SER A 334 -8.16 -5.60 26.93
N VAL A 335 -7.68 -5.84 25.70
CA VAL A 335 -6.27 -6.16 25.43
C VAL A 335 -5.36 -4.95 25.66
N LEU A 336 -5.72 -3.79 25.09
CA LEU A 336 -4.92 -2.56 25.23
C LEU A 336 -5.15 -1.88 26.58
N GLY A 337 -6.31 -2.08 27.21
CA GLY A 337 -6.59 -1.67 28.59
C GLY A 337 -5.68 -2.36 29.60
N ALA A 338 -5.35 -3.64 29.37
CA ALA A 338 -4.41 -4.40 30.18
C ALA A 338 -2.92 -4.05 29.92
N ALA A 339 -2.63 -3.12 29.00
CA ALA A 339 -1.27 -2.71 28.64
C ALA A 339 -0.99 -1.21 28.92
N PRO A 340 -1.17 -0.73 30.17
CA PRO A 340 -1.12 0.71 30.47
C PRO A 340 0.27 1.32 30.19
N VAL A 341 1.35 0.59 30.44
CA VAL A 341 2.73 1.10 30.24
C VAL A 341 3.00 1.40 28.77
N SER A 342 2.70 0.46 27.87
CA SER A 342 2.92 0.68 26.43
C SER A 342 1.97 1.75 25.87
N ARG A 343 0.77 1.91 26.45
CA ARG A 343 -0.14 3.04 26.19
C ARG A 343 0.42 4.38 26.57
N TRP A 344 1.04 4.48 27.73
CA TRP A 344 1.76 5.71 28.12
C TRP A 344 2.95 5.99 27.21
N ILE A 345 3.76 4.97 26.87
CA ILE A 345 4.89 5.12 25.96
C ILE A 345 4.39 5.67 24.61
N TYR A 346 3.42 4.99 23.98
CA TYR A 346 2.81 5.41 22.72
C TYR A 346 2.28 6.85 22.81
N ALA A 347 1.45 7.14 23.81
CA ALA A 347 0.82 8.46 23.92
C ALA A 347 1.85 9.57 24.08
N VAL A 348 2.82 9.41 24.99
CA VAL A 348 3.88 10.42 25.22
C VAL A 348 4.74 10.60 23.97
N SER A 349 5.12 9.52 23.28
CA SER A 349 5.89 9.62 22.05
C SER A 349 5.13 10.28 20.91
N ALA A 350 3.87 9.91 20.70
CA ALA A 350 3.02 10.49 19.66
C ALA A 350 2.73 11.97 19.93
N ILE A 351 2.38 12.33 21.17
CA ILE A 351 2.21 13.72 21.61
C ILE A 351 3.49 14.51 21.37
N GLY A 352 4.65 13.97 21.76
CA GLY A 352 5.94 14.62 21.56
C GLY A 352 6.23 14.90 20.08
N VAL A 353 6.02 13.92 19.18
CA VAL A 353 6.17 14.13 17.73
C VAL A 353 5.20 15.19 17.22
N CYS A 354 3.92 15.12 17.62
CA CYS A 354 2.89 16.07 17.20
C CYS A 354 3.17 17.50 17.68
N LEU A 355 3.71 17.69 18.89
CA LEU A 355 4.13 18.98 19.41
C LEU A 355 5.34 19.55 18.68
N LEU A 356 6.31 18.69 18.31
CA LEU A 356 7.52 19.11 17.61
C LEU A 356 7.28 19.37 16.12
N ALA A 357 6.29 18.70 15.51
CA ALA A 357 6.02 18.77 14.07
C ALA A 357 5.86 20.20 13.54
N PRO A 358 5.05 21.11 14.13
CA PRO A 358 4.95 22.50 13.64
C PRO A 358 6.29 23.23 13.60
N PHE A 359 7.15 23.04 14.60
CA PHE A 359 8.46 23.68 14.67
C PHE A 359 9.42 23.09 13.65
N LEU A 360 9.45 21.76 13.53
CA LEU A 360 10.30 21.06 12.57
C LEU A 360 9.89 21.38 11.13
N LEU A 361 8.59 21.35 10.82
CA LEU A 361 8.06 21.69 9.51
C LEU A 361 8.37 23.16 9.14
N ARG A 362 8.21 24.10 10.08
CA ARG A 362 8.55 25.51 9.84
C ARG A 362 10.05 25.71 9.63
N ALA A 363 10.90 25.03 10.40
CA ALA A 363 12.35 25.06 10.24
C ALA A 363 12.80 24.41 8.92
N ALA A 364 12.13 23.32 8.50
CA ALA A 364 12.41 22.59 7.28
C ALA A 364 11.97 23.33 6.01
N PHE A 365 10.80 23.98 6.02
CA PHE A 365 10.15 24.46 4.79
C PHE A 365 10.01 25.97 4.66
N ILE A 366 9.98 26.72 5.77
CA ILE A 366 9.70 28.18 5.73
C ILE A 366 10.95 29.00 6.02
N LYS A 367 11.71 28.68 7.06
CA LYS A 367 12.87 29.49 7.47
C LYS A 367 14.12 29.11 6.69
N LYS A 368 14.84 30.10 6.14
CA LYS A 368 16.04 29.85 5.31
C LYS A 368 17.33 29.50 6.07
N GLN A 369 17.39 29.58 7.40
CA GLN A 369 18.66 29.54 8.15
C GLN A 369 18.57 28.91 9.57
N GLN A 370 17.87 27.79 9.75
CA GLN A 370 17.83 27.09 11.06
C GLN A 370 18.27 25.62 10.96
N LEU A 371 19.37 25.37 10.27
CA LEU A 371 19.92 24.03 10.05
C LEU A 371 20.23 23.26 11.35
N PRO A 372 20.96 23.84 12.34
CA PRO A 372 21.22 23.14 13.60
C PRO A 372 19.95 22.79 14.36
N GLN A 373 18.99 23.73 14.42
CA GLN A 373 17.70 23.51 15.08
C GLN A 373 16.87 22.44 14.36
N MET A 374 16.84 22.45 13.02
CA MET A 374 16.17 21.42 12.23
C MET A 374 16.77 20.04 12.52
N MET A 375 18.09 19.93 12.60
CA MET A 375 18.76 18.66 12.91
C MET A 375 18.44 18.15 14.31
N GLN A 376 18.46 19.03 15.31
CA GLN A 376 18.11 18.67 16.69
C GLN A 376 16.65 18.19 16.78
N LEU A 377 15.71 18.95 16.20
CA LEU A 377 14.30 18.58 16.17
C LEU A 377 14.08 17.26 15.42
N ALA A 378 14.79 17.04 14.31
CA ALA A 378 14.73 15.78 13.56
C ALA A 378 15.26 14.59 14.37
N THR A 379 16.35 14.74 15.12
CA THR A 379 16.87 13.68 16.01
C THR A 379 15.85 13.30 17.07
N VAL A 380 15.28 14.29 17.77
CA VAL A 380 14.27 14.04 18.81
C VAL A 380 13.03 13.39 18.21
N THR A 381 12.57 13.89 17.05
CA THR A 381 11.45 13.29 16.31
C THR A 381 11.73 11.83 16.00
N ALA A 382 12.92 11.49 15.49
CA ALA A 382 13.26 10.11 15.15
C ALA A 382 13.32 9.17 16.37
N VAL A 383 13.80 9.64 17.51
CA VAL A 383 13.81 8.86 18.76
C VAL A 383 12.40 8.60 19.25
N LEU A 384 11.53 9.62 19.25
CA LEU A 384 10.14 9.49 19.66
C LEU A 384 9.36 8.60 18.68
N THR A 385 9.53 8.77 17.37
CA THR A 385 8.93 7.89 16.36
C THR A 385 9.40 6.43 16.53
N SER A 386 10.67 6.20 16.90
CA SER A 386 11.15 4.84 17.22
C SER A 386 10.44 4.24 18.42
N ALA A 387 10.27 5.00 19.51
CA ALA A 387 9.54 4.55 20.69
C ALA A 387 8.07 4.24 20.37
N ASN A 388 7.44 5.10 19.57
CA ASN A 388 6.07 4.92 19.10
C ASN A 388 5.92 3.65 18.26
N GLY A 389 6.82 3.44 17.30
CA GLY A 389 6.83 2.26 16.46
C GLY A 389 7.03 0.96 17.24
N LEU A 390 7.91 0.94 18.25
CA LEU A 390 8.08 -0.22 19.13
C LEU A 390 6.82 -0.52 19.95
N ALA A 391 6.12 0.50 20.44
CA ALA A 391 4.85 0.31 21.15
C ALA A 391 3.77 -0.31 20.23
N LEU A 392 3.71 0.13 18.97
CA LEU A 392 2.80 -0.43 17.96
C LEU A 392 3.14 -1.87 17.59
N LEU A 393 4.42 -2.22 17.44
CA LEU A 393 4.83 -3.61 17.24
C LEU A 393 4.40 -4.49 18.43
N TYR A 394 4.56 -3.99 19.66
CA TYR A 394 4.15 -4.70 20.86
C TYR A 394 2.63 -4.89 20.93
N TRP A 395 1.83 -3.87 20.64
CA TRP A 395 0.37 -4.01 20.54
C TRP A 395 -0.05 -4.96 19.44
N GLY A 396 0.63 -4.89 18.31
CA GLY A 396 0.45 -5.82 17.22
C GLY A 396 0.67 -7.28 17.64
N LYS A 397 1.55 -7.54 18.61
CA LYS A 397 1.71 -8.88 19.21
C LYS A 397 0.58 -9.22 20.17
N LEU A 398 0.16 -8.27 21.02
CA LEU A 398 -0.91 -8.47 22.00
C LEU A 398 -2.27 -8.74 21.37
N LEU A 399 -2.59 -8.05 20.28
CA LEU A 399 -3.87 -8.20 19.55
C LEU A 399 -3.97 -9.51 18.77
N GLY A 400 -2.87 -10.25 18.62
CA GLY A 400 -2.85 -11.57 18.00
C GLY A 400 -3.13 -11.56 16.49
N GLY A 401 -3.47 -12.75 15.98
CA GLY A 401 -3.78 -12.99 14.58
C GLY A 401 -5.22 -12.67 14.18
N PRO A 402 -5.55 -12.83 12.89
CA PRO A 402 -6.87 -12.54 12.37
C PRO A 402 -7.89 -13.62 12.76
N THR A 403 -9.10 -13.18 13.10
CA THR A 403 -10.27 -14.01 13.40
C THR A 403 -11.53 -13.20 13.08
N ALA A 404 -12.72 -13.82 13.13
CA ALA A 404 -13.98 -13.08 13.01
C ALA A 404 -14.13 -11.95 14.05
N MET A 405 -13.64 -12.16 15.28
CA MET A 405 -13.71 -11.17 16.37
C MET A 405 -12.60 -10.13 16.27
N THR A 406 -11.36 -10.55 16.01
CA THR A 406 -10.17 -9.68 16.00
C THR A 406 -9.97 -8.97 14.67
N SER A 407 -10.76 -9.31 13.64
CA SER A 407 -10.61 -8.80 12.28
C SER A 407 -9.20 -9.11 11.73
N SER A 408 -8.43 -8.10 11.31
CA SER A 408 -7.02 -8.25 10.92
C SER A 408 -6.04 -8.37 12.10
N GLY A 409 -6.55 -8.45 13.34
CA GLY A 409 -5.77 -8.59 14.56
C GLY A 409 -4.78 -7.44 14.75
N GLY A 410 -3.57 -7.78 15.15
CA GLY A 410 -2.49 -6.82 15.32
C GLY A 410 -1.77 -6.39 14.04
N THR A 411 -2.10 -6.95 12.87
CA THR A 411 -1.35 -6.71 11.63
C THR A 411 -1.25 -5.23 11.22
N PRO A 412 -2.33 -4.41 11.24
CA PRO A 412 -2.22 -2.99 10.92
C PRO A 412 -1.26 -2.23 11.87
N PHE A 413 -1.26 -2.58 13.16
CA PHE A 413 -0.36 -1.99 14.16
C PHE A 413 1.09 -2.36 13.91
N GLN A 414 1.37 -3.64 13.60
CA GLN A 414 2.71 -4.10 13.25
C GLN A 414 3.23 -3.40 11.99
N MET A 415 2.36 -3.25 10.99
CA MET A 415 2.69 -2.58 9.74
C MET A 415 3.04 -1.11 9.96
N ASN A 416 2.18 -0.37 10.68
CA ASN A 416 2.45 1.04 10.99
C ASN A 416 3.73 1.20 11.84
N GLY A 417 3.90 0.37 12.88
CA GLY A 417 5.10 0.39 13.72
C GLY A 417 6.40 0.10 12.95
N SER A 418 6.33 -0.82 11.97
CA SER A 418 7.46 -1.12 11.09
C SER A 418 7.84 0.08 10.21
N PHE A 419 6.85 0.82 9.71
CA PHE A 419 7.08 2.01 8.88
C PHE A 419 7.65 3.16 9.69
N GLU A 420 7.13 3.38 10.89
CA GLU A 420 7.67 4.35 11.82
C GLU A 420 9.14 4.07 12.15
N LEU A 421 9.49 2.81 12.47
CA LEU A 421 10.87 2.41 12.73
C LEU A 421 11.76 2.56 11.50
N PHE A 422 11.27 2.19 10.32
CA PHE A 422 12.00 2.33 9.07
C PHE A 422 12.34 3.80 8.79
N PHE A 423 11.36 4.70 8.85
CA PHE A 423 11.59 6.13 8.59
C PHE A 423 12.35 6.83 9.71
N ALA A 424 12.19 6.40 10.97
CA ALA A 424 13.01 6.89 12.07
C ALA A 424 14.50 6.52 11.88
N ALA A 425 14.79 5.27 11.47
CA ALA A 425 16.15 4.84 11.18
C ALA A 425 16.76 5.61 10.01
N LEU A 426 15.99 5.83 8.94
CA LEU A 426 16.41 6.68 7.82
C LEU A 426 16.67 8.12 8.28
N LEU A 427 15.76 8.70 9.08
CA LEU A 427 15.89 10.06 9.60
C LEU A 427 17.16 10.23 10.43
N LEU A 428 17.43 9.32 11.37
CA LEU A 428 18.68 9.30 12.16
C LEU A 428 19.90 9.19 11.26
N TRP A 429 19.89 8.27 10.30
CA TRP A 429 20.98 8.15 9.33
C TRP A 429 21.19 9.44 8.53
N GLY A 430 20.11 10.11 8.14
CA GLY A 430 20.13 11.40 7.44
C GLY A 430 20.78 12.50 8.28
N VAL A 431 20.44 12.57 9.57
CA VAL A 431 21.03 13.52 10.52
C VAL A 431 22.52 13.22 10.72
N MET A 432 22.88 11.96 11.00
CA MET A 432 24.28 11.53 11.19
C MET A 432 25.15 11.84 9.97
N ARG A 433 24.58 11.74 8.77
CA ARG A 433 25.26 12.01 7.50
C ARG A 433 25.14 13.46 7.03
N GLN A 434 24.50 14.34 7.81
CA GLN A 434 24.25 15.75 7.49
C GLN A 434 23.60 15.92 6.09
N ARG A 435 22.65 15.05 5.75
CA ARG A 435 21.94 15.03 4.46
C ARG A 435 20.67 15.87 4.54
N HIS A 436 20.82 17.19 4.45
CA HIS A 436 19.75 18.16 4.76
C HIS A 436 18.45 17.91 3.96
N THR A 437 18.53 17.60 2.66
CA THR A 437 17.36 17.34 1.82
C THR A 437 16.62 16.06 2.21
N LEU A 438 17.35 15.01 2.59
CA LEU A 438 16.78 13.74 3.04
C LEU A 438 16.21 13.84 4.46
N VAL A 439 16.84 14.64 5.34
CA VAL A 439 16.29 14.91 6.68
C VAL A 439 14.91 15.55 6.57
N LYS A 440 14.70 16.51 5.66
CA LYS A 440 13.36 17.09 5.44
C LYS A 440 12.35 16.06 4.95
N GLU A 441 12.75 15.24 3.98
CA GLU A 441 11.89 14.18 3.41
C GLU A 441 11.48 13.16 4.47
N TRP A 442 12.43 12.61 5.21
CA TRP A 442 12.16 11.58 6.21
C TRP A 442 11.54 12.13 7.49
N SER A 443 11.73 13.41 7.81
CA SER A 443 10.96 14.09 8.86
C SER A 443 9.47 14.07 8.52
N LEU A 444 9.12 14.41 7.27
CA LEU A 444 7.74 14.39 6.82
C LEU A 444 7.15 12.97 6.89
N PHE A 445 7.86 11.96 6.37
CA PHE A 445 7.39 10.56 6.48
C PHE A 445 7.21 10.12 7.94
N SER A 446 8.16 10.45 8.82
CA SER A 446 8.09 10.07 10.24
C SER A 446 6.87 10.69 10.94
N ILE A 447 6.62 11.98 10.70
CA ILE A 447 5.44 12.68 11.23
C ILE A 447 4.16 12.06 10.68
N LEU A 448 4.08 11.83 9.37
CA LEU A 448 2.88 11.27 8.73
C LEU A 448 2.58 9.84 9.20
N CYS A 449 3.60 9.00 9.41
CA CYS A 449 3.39 7.64 9.94
C CYS A 449 2.89 7.68 11.40
N VAL A 450 3.43 8.56 12.24
CA VAL A 450 2.91 8.73 13.62
C VAL A 450 1.45 9.22 13.61
N LEU A 451 1.06 10.07 12.65
CA LEU A 451 -0.32 10.53 12.48
C LEU A 451 -1.25 9.47 11.89
N ALA A 452 -0.73 8.36 11.35
CA ALA A 452 -1.55 7.33 10.71
C ALA A 452 -2.55 6.71 11.69
N LEU A 453 -2.11 6.25 12.87
CA LEU A 453 -3.02 5.64 13.84
C LEU A 453 -4.01 6.66 14.46
N PRO A 454 -3.60 7.86 14.93
CA PRO A 454 -4.56 8.84 15.43
C PRO A 454 -5.60 9.27 14.38
N SER A 455 -5.25 9.28 13.09
CA SER A 455 -6.21 9.61 12.03
C SER A 455 -7.38 8.63 11.92
N PHE A 456 -7.22 7.40 12.42
CA PHE A 456 -8.28 6.37 12.46
C PHE A 456 -9.59 6.91 13.06
N TYR A 457 -9.52 7.63 14.18
CA TYR A 457 -10.70 8.14 14.88
C TYR A 457 -11.47 9.20 14.09
N ALA A 458 -10.83 9.89 13.14
CA ALA A 458 -11.51 10.77 12.19
C ALA A 458 -11.98 10.00 10.95
N ILE A 459 -11.21 9.01 10.50
CA ILE A 459 -11.48 8.25 9.27
C ILE A 459 -12.68 7.31 9.43
N VAL A 460 -12.85 6.62 10.56
CA VAL A 460 -13.98 5.70 10.79
C VAL A 460 -15.33 6.36 10.51
N PRO A 461 -15.72 7.45 11.22
CA PRO A 461 -17.00 8.09 10.98
C PRO A 461 -17.09 8.72 9.58
N LEU A 462 -15.98 9.21 9.02
CA LEU A 462 -15.93 9.76 7.67
C LEU A 462 -16.26 8.69 6.61
N VAL A 463 -15.62 7.53 6.70
CA VAL A 463 -15.83 6.41 5.78
C VAL A 463 -17.26 5.88 5.89
N GLY A 464 -17.77 5.71 7.12
CA GLY A 464 -19.17 5.32 7.35
C GLY A 464 -20.17 6.31 6.76
N TRP A 465 -19.93 7.61 6.95
CA TRP A 465 -20.72 8.67 6.33
C TRP A 465 -20.67 8.62 4.81
N ILE A 466 -19.48 8.50 4.19
CA ILE A 466 -19.33 8.36 2.73
C ILE A 466 -20.14 7.17 2.21
N TYR A 467 -20.07 6.00 2.87
CA TYR A 467 -20.82 4.82 2.45
C TYR A 467 -22.33 4.97 2.56
N THR A 468 -22.78 5.76 3.54
CA THR A 468 -24.19 6.14 3.65
C THR A 468 -24.60 7.05 2.48
N GLN A 469 -23.78 8.04 2.12
CA GLN A 469 -24.09 8.97 1.03
C GLN A 469 -24.11 8.29 -0.35
N ILE A 470 -23.21 7.35 -0.61
CA ILE A 470 -23.20 6.62 -1.89
C ILE A 470 -24.22 5.47 -1.93
N GLY A 471 -24.90 5.20 -0.80
CA GLY A 471 -25.95 4.18 -0.72
C GLY A 471 -25.46 2.75 -0.89
N VAL A 472 -24.37 2.35 -0.19
CA VAL A 472 -23.86 0.97 -0.24
C VAL A 472 -24.96 -0.02 0.20
N PRO A 473 -25.41 -0.95 -0.66
CA PRO A 473 -26.45 -1.92 -0.30
C PRO A 473 -25.99 -2.82 0.83
N GLY A 474 -26.82 -2.99 1.86
CA GLY A 474 -26.48 -3.86 3.00
C GLY A 474 -25.33 -3.36 3.87
N LEU A 475 -25.08 -2.04 3.95
CA LEU A 475 -23.95 -1.46 4.69
C LEU A 475 -23.76 -2.02 6.11
N HIS A 476 -24.84 -2.27 6.85
CA HIS A 476 -24.76 -2.85 8.20
C HIS A 476 -24.07 -4.21 8.22
N HIS A 477 -24.30 -5.07 7.23
CA HIS A 477 -23.60 -6.35 7.11
C HIS A 477 -22.08 -6.15 7.01
N TYR A 478 -21.62 -5.15 6.24
CA TYR A 478 -20.19 -4.83 6.12
C TYR A 478 -19.60 -4.21 7.39
N VAL A 479 -20.41 -3.58 8.23
CA VAL A 479 -20.00 -3.18 9.58
C VAL A 479 -19.79 -4.44 10.42
N ASP A 480 -20.77 -5.35 10.43
CA ASP A 480 -20.75 -6.58 11.25
C ASP A 480 -19.55 -7.47 10.92
N ILE A 481 -19.19 -7.62 9.64
CA ILE A 481 -18.00 -8.36 9.21
C ILE A 481 -16.70 -7.54 9.27
N THR A 482 -16.70 -6.42 9.99
CA THR A 482 -15.55 -5.55 10.28
C THR A 482 -14.92 -4.83 9.07
N SER A 483 -15.56 -4.84 7.89
CA SER A 483 -14.99 -4.25 6.67
C SER A 483 -14.74 -2.74 6.79
N VAL A 484 -15.68 -1.99 7.37
CA VAL A 484 -15.52 -0.54 7.59
C VAL A 484 -14.32 -0.25 8.50
N TYR A 485 -14.16 -1.02 9.58
CA TYR A 485 -13.00 -0.95 10.47
C TYR A 485 -11.68 -1.23 9.72
N ARG A 486 -11.61 -2.32 8.93
CA ARG A 486 -10.40 -2.71 8.19
C ARG A 486 -9.94 -1.66 7.18
N ILE A 487 -10.90 -1.01 6.53
CA ILE A 487 -10.64 0.12 5.62
C ILE A 487 -10.07 1.29 6.41
N ALA A 488 -10.74 1.71 7.48
CA ALA A 488 -10.35 2.88 8.25
C ALA A 488 -8.98 2.74 8.90
N ILE A 489 -8.68 1.59 9.53
CA ILE A 489 -7.42 1.37 10.25
C ILE A 489 -6.20 1.36 9.32
N SER A 490 -6.38 0.97 8.05
CA SER A 490 -5.30 0.91 7.06
C SER A 490 -5.12 2.24 6.30
N THR A 491 -6.19 3.05 6.20
CA THR A 491 -6.22 4.27 5.37
C THR A 491 -5.19 5.31 5.81
N GLY A 492 -4.99 5.50 7.13
CA GLY A 492 -4.04 6.49 7.65
C GLY A 492 -2.62 6.29 7.11
N LEU A 493 -2.13 5.04 7.15
CA LEU A 493 -0.79 4.70 6.68
C LEU A 493 -0.67 4.78 5.15
N ILE A 494 -1.72 4.38 4.42
CA ILE A 494 -1.78 4.53 2.96
C ILE A 494 -1.66 6.00 2.55
N LEU A 495 -2.41 6.90 3.21
CA LEU A 495 -2.35 8.34 2.96
C LEU A 495 -1.00 8.95 3.36
N ALA A 496 -0.41 8.51 4.46
CA ALA A 496 0.94 8.91 4.88
C ALA A 496 1.97 8.59 3.79
N MET A 497 1.93 7.37 3.25
CA MET A 497 2.81 6.95 2.18
C MET A 497 2.57 7.68 0.87
N LEU A 498 1.31 7.96 0.52
CA LEU A 498 0.96 8.73 -0.67
C LEU A 498 1.51 10.14 -0.58
N ALA A 499 1.20 10.85 0.50
CA ALA A 499 1.59 12.23 0.71
C ALA A 499 3.12 12.38 0.75
N GLY A 500 3.82 11.50 1.48
CA GLY A 500 5.27 11.48 1.52
C GLY A 500 5.90 11.18 0.15
N SER A 501 5.32 10.26 -0.63
CA SER A 501 5.81 9.94 -1.98
C SER A 501 5.60 11.10 -2.96
N ILE A 502 4.45 11.76 -2.92
CA ILE A 502 4.18 12.97 -3.71
C ILE A 502 5.17 14.07 -3.34
N TYR A 503 5.44 14.28 -2.05
CA TYR A 503 6.48 15.19 -1.61
C TYR A 503 7.85 14.80 -2.20
N ALA A 504 8.23 13.53 -2.14
CA ALA A 504 9.51 13.03 -2.66
C ALA A 504 9.67 13.31 -4.17
N VAL A 505 8.61 13.25 -4.97
CA VAL A 505 8.65 13.58 -6.40
C VAL A 505 9.15 15.01 -6.64
N TYR A 506 8.64 15.98 -5.86
CA TYR A 506 8.96 17.40 -6.03
C TYR A 506 10.06 17.91 -5.08
N GLY A 507 10.45 17.08 -4.11
CA GLY A 507 11.38 17.41 -3.05
C GLY A 507 12.81 17.64 -3.54
N GLY A 508 13.60 18.33 -2.71
CA GLY A 508 14.98 18.70 -3.03
C GLY A 508 15.88 17.50 -3.36
N ALA A 509 15.64 16.35 -2.73
CA ALA A 509 16.41 15.12 -2.98
C ALA A 509 16.29 14.61 -4.43
N THR A 510 15.14 14.83 -5.08
CA THR A 510 14.96 14.52 -6.52
C THR A 510 15.60 15.61 -7.39
N GLN A 511 15.44 16.89 -7.02
CA GLN A 511 15.95 18.02 -7.80
C GLN A 511 17.49 18.12 -7.84
N GLU A 512 18.16 17.55 -6.84
CA GLU A 512 19.63 17.45 -6.76
C GLU A 512 20.23 16.45 -7.78
N LYS A 513 19.40 15.62 -8.42
CA LYS A 513 19.84 14.59 -9.35
C LYS A 513 19.72 15.05 -10.80
N PHE A 514 20.68 14.63 -11.61
CA PHE A 514 20.71 14.87 -13.04
C PHE A 514 20.06 13.69 -13.75
N ALA A 515 18.77 13.83 -14.07
CA ALA A 515 18.08 12.91 -14.97
C ALA A 515 18.50 13.24 -16.41
N ARG A 516 19.32 12.38 -17.03
CA ARG A 516 19.56 12.37 -18.48
C ARG A 516 18.53 11.50 -19.17
#